data_AF-A0A8J4ULH2-F1
#
_entry.id   AF-A0A8J4ULH2-F1
#
_cell.length_a   1.000
_cell.length_b   1.000
_cell.length_c   1.000
_cell.angle_alpha   90.00
_cell.angle_beta   90.00
_cell.angle_gamma   90.00
#
_symmetry.space_group_name_H-M   'P 1'
#
loop_
_entity.id
_entity.type
_entity.pdbx_description
1 polymer ?
#
loop_
_entity_poly.entity_id
_entity_poly.type
_entity_poly.pdbx_seq_one_letter_code
_entity_poly.pdbx_strand_id
1 'polypeptide(L)' 'APSSSRIGVYVDHSAGTLSFYSVSDTMKLLHRVHTTFTQPLYAGFGFYWNEGCETAPNV' A
#
# COMPACT_ATOMS: atom_id res chain seq x y z
N ALA A 1 3.79 1.10 11.05
CA ALA A 1 2.47 0.87 10.42
C ALA A 1 1.76 2.21 10.22
N PRO A 2 0.93 2.37 9.18
CA PRO A 2 0.07 3.54 9.02
C PRO A 2 -0.85 3.69 10.24
N SER A 3 -1.08 4.93 10.68
CA SER A 3 -1.98 5.22 11.80
C SER A 3 -3.46 5.28 11.37
N SER A 4 -3.72 5.14 10.07
CA SER A 4 -5.05 5.19 9.46
C SER A 4 -5.27 3.95 8.59
N SER A 5 -6.53 3.55 8.45
CA SER A 5 -6.97 2.54 7.49
C SER A 5 -6.94 3.03 6.04
N ARG A 6 -6.80 4.34 5.81
CA ARG A 6 -6.79 4.97 4.49
C ARG A 6 -5.36 5.24 4.03
N ILE A 7 -5.03 4.75 2.84
CA ILE A 7 -3.75 4.98 2.17
C ILE A 7 -3.95 5.86 0.95
N GLY A 8 -3.20 6.96 0.88
CA GLY A 8 -3.11 7.81 -0.29
C GLY A 8 -1.92 7.41 -1.15
N VAL A 9 -2.10 7.44 -2.47
CA VAL A 9 -1.03 7.13 -3.45
C VAL A 9 -0.92 8.31 -4.40
N TYR A 10 0.28 8.87 -4.54
CA TYR A 10 0.60 9.97 -5.45
C TYR A 10 1.66 9.53 -6.46
N VAL A 11 1.40 9.82 -7.74
CA VAL A 11 2.29 9.49 -8.87
C VAL A 11 2.68 10.78 -9.58
N ASP A 12 3.97 11.02 -9.67
CA ASP A 12 4.56 12.04 -10.54
C ASP A 12 5.39 11.34 -11.62
N HIS A 13 4.82 11.27 -12.82
CA HIS A 13 5.48 10.63 -13.96
C HIS A 13 6.71 11.41 -14.45
N SER A 14 6.66 12.74 -14.40
CA SER A 14 7.75 13.59 -14.89
C SER A 14 8.95 13.52 -13.96
N ALA A 15 8.71 13.54 -12.64
CA ALA A 15 9.76 13.44 -11.63
C ALA A 15 10.15 12.00 -11.30
N GLY A 16 9.49 10.99 -11.89
CA GLY A 16 9.75 9.57 -11.61
C GLY A 16 9.52 9.21 -10.14
N THR A 17 8.47 9.74 -9.53
CA THR A 17 8.23 9.59 -8.09
C THR A 17 6.88 8.92 -7.81
N LEU A 18 6.90 7.91 -6.93
CA LEU A 18 5.70 7.27 -6.38
C LEU A 18 5.73 7.40 -4.86
N SER A 19 4.73 8.05 -4.28
CA SER A 19 4.66 8.31 -2.83
C SER A 19 3.40 7.73 -2.21
N PHE A 20 3.56 7.10 -1.05
CA PHE A 20 2.50 6.51 -0.24
C PHE A 20 2.30 7.31 1.03
N TYR A 21 1.04 7.56 1.40
CA TYR A 21 0.66 8.37 2.56
C TYR A 21 -0.33 7.63 3.46
N SER A 22 -0.21 7.82 4.77
CA SER A 22 -1.27 7.50 5.73
C SER A 22 -2.17 8.71 5.86
N VAL A 23 -3.47 8.54 5.61
CA VAL A 23 -4.43 9.64 5.55
C VAL A 23 -5.36 9.59 6.76
N SER A 24 -5.13 10.45 7.76
CA SER A 24 -6.07 10.69 8.88
C SER A 24 -6.66 12.10 8.75
N ASP A 25 -6.40 12.99 9.70
CA ASP A 25 -6.69 14.43 9.60
C ASP A 25 -5.57 15.17 8.85
N THR A 26 -4.37 14.59 8.86
CA THR A 26 -3.21 15.06 8.09
C THR A 26 -2.70 13.94 7.19
N MET A 27 -2.04 14.31 6.10
CA MET A 27 -1.37 13.34 5.23
C MET A 27 0.08 13.16 5.68
N LYS A 28 0.40 11.96 6.18
CA LYS A 28 1.75 11.60 6.60
C LYS A 28 2.42 10.72 5.54
N LEU A 29 3.56 11.17 5.02
CA LEU A 29 4.36 10.37 4.07
C LEU A 29 4.85 9.09 4.77
N LEU A 30 4.56 7.94 4.16
CA LEU A 30 5.00 6.63 4.61
C LEU A 30 6.24 6.18 3.86
N HIS A 31 6.19 6.26 2.53
CA HIS A 31 7.27 5.79 1.68
C HIS A 31 7.28 6.54 0.35
N ARG A 32 8.48 6.73 -0.20
CA ARG A 32 8.70 7.36 -1.49
C ARG A 32 9.70 6.56 -2.30
N VAL A 33 9.28 6.15 -3.48
CA VAL A 33 10.09 5.44 -4.45
C VAL A 33 10.46 6.42 -5.55
N HIS A 34 11.75 6.41 -5.93
CA HIS A 34 12.22 7.06 -7.14
C HIS A 34 12.44 5.98 -8.19
N THR A 35 11.80 6.12 -9.34
CA THR A 35 11.88 5.18 -10.45
C THR A 35 11.56 5.87 -11.77
N THR A 36 12.17 5.39 -12.85
CA THR A 36 11.83 5.85 -14.19
C THR A 36 10.70 5.00 -14.74
N PHE A 37 9.52 5.58 -14.89
CA PHE A 37 8.39 4.87 -15.49
C PHE A 37 8.60 4.71 -16.99
N THR A 38 8.82 3.49 -17.44
CA THR A 38 8.92 3.16 -18.87
C THR A 38 7.57 2.89 -19.51
N GLN A 39 6.52 2.71 -18.70
CA GLN A 39 5.17 2.37 -19.11
C GLN A 39 4.12 3.04 -18.18
N PRO A 40 2.85 3.12 -18.60
CA PRO A 40 1.77 3.56 -17.73
C PRO A 40 1.66 2.69 -16.48
N LEU A 41 1.44 3.34 -15.34
CA LEU A 41 1.20 2.65 -14.07
C LEU A 41 -0.26 2.21 -13.96
N TYR A 42 -0.46 1.00 -13.43
CA TYR A 42 -1.77 0.46 -13.08
C TYR A 42 -1.82 0.16 -11.58
N ALA A 43 -2.95 0.45 -10.95
CA ALA A 43 -3.15 0.14 -9.53
C ALA A 43 -3.39 -1.37 -9.35
N GLY A 44 -2.65 -2.01 -8.44
CA GLY A 44 -2.81 -3.41 -8.08
C GLY A 44 -2.85 -3.60 -6.56
N PHE A 45 -3.67 -4.54 -6.10
CA PHE A 45 -3.82 -4.88 -4.68
C PHE A 45 -3.58 -6.38 -4.49
N GLY A 46 -2.77 -6.73 -3.48
CA GLY A 46 -2.53 -8.12 -3.07
C GLY A 46 -3.05 -8.35 -1.65
N PHE A 47 -3.88 -9.37 -1.46
CA PHE A 47 -4.38 -9.78 -0.15
C PHE A 47 -3.65 -11.05 0.29
N TYR A 48 -3.13 -11.04 1.51
CA TYR A 48 -2.55 -12.23 2.13
C TYR A 48 -3.56 -12.81 3.12
N TRP A 49 -4.02 -14.03 2.86
CA TRP A 49 -4.90 -14.77 3.75
C TRP A 49 -4.04 -15.67 4.63
N ASN A 50 -4.10 -15.47 5.94
CA ASN A 50 -3.59 -16.47 6.88
C ASN A 50 -4.68 -17.52 7.03
N GLU A 51 -4.49 -18.69 6.42
CA GLU A 51 -5.32 -19.85 6.73
C GLU A 51 -5.00 -20.26 8.17
N GLY A 52 -5.88 -19.91 9.10
CA GLY A 52 -5.80 -20.40 10.46
C GLY A 52 -5.97 -21.92 10.43
N CYS A 53 -4.99 -22.67 10.89
CA CYS A 53 -5.19 -24.07 11.21
C CYS A 53 -6.16 -24.12 12.39
N GLU A 54 -7.45 -24.31 12.09
CA GLU A 54 -8.44 -24.63 13.10
C GLU A 54 -8.20 -26.08 13.52
N THR A 55 -7.51 -26.28 14.64
CA THR A 55 -7.53 -27.58 15.32
C THR A 55 -8.98 -27.89 15.65
N ALA A 56 -9.57 -28.84 14.93
CA ALA A 56 -10.91 -29.33 15.18
C ALA A 56 -11.07 -29.67 16.67
N PRO A 57 -12.19 -29.31 17.31
CA PRO A 57 -12.44 -29.75 18.68
C PRO A 57 -12.49 -31.28 18.67
N ASN A 58 -11.67 -31.87 19.52
CA ASN A 58 -11.57 -33.31 19.70
C ASN A 58 -12.97 -33.91 19.93
N VAL A 59 -13.44 -34.76 19.01
CA VAL A 59 -14.61 -35.62 19.20
C VAL A 59 -14.14 -36.95 19.75
#